data_AF-A0A1X7LLD6-F1
#
_entry.id   AF-A0A1X7LLD6-F1
#
_cell.length_a   1.000
_cell.length_b   1.000
_cell.length_c   1.000
_cell.angle_alpha   90.00
_cell.angle_beta   90.00
_cell.angle_gamma   90.00
#
_symmetry.space_group_name_H-M   'P 1'
#
loop_
_entity.id
_entity.type
_entity.pdbx_description
1 polymer ?
#
loop_
_entity_poly.entity_id
_entity_poly.type
_entity_poly.pdbx_seq_one_letter_code
_entity_poly.pdbx_strand_id
1 'polypeptide(L)' 'MGTKEQLKEERDKIVKGLEETYRKLVLFKKEKNSPMIVLREGKITEVDPNDILPTTLYKRNAG' A
#
# COMPACT_ATOMS: atom_id res chain seq x y z
N MET A 1 -29.29 9.23 -6.24
CA MET A 1 -27.95 8.75 -5.81
C MET A 1 -26.95 9.68 -6.45
N GLY A 2 -26.36 10.58 -5.68
CA GLY A 2 -25.52 11.65 -6.18
C GLY A 2 -24.18 11.10 -6.66
N THR A 3 -23.65 11.69 -7.72
CA THR A 3 -22.32 11.38 -8.28
C THR A 3 -21.21 11.39 -7.21
N LYS A 4 -21.35 12.22 -6.16
CA LYS A 4 -20.41 12.28 -5.04
C LYS A 4 -20.36 11.01 -4.20
N GLU A 5 -21.49 10.38 -3.92
CA GLU A 5 -21.51 9.13 -3.14
C GLU A 5 -20.86 7.98 -3.92
N GLN A 6 -21.15 7.88 -5.21
CA GLN A 6 -20.58 6.87 -6.10
C GLN A 6 -19.05 7.01 -6.21
N LEU A 7 -18.55 8.23 -6.40
CA LEU A 7 -17.12 8.50 -6.43
C LEU A 7 -16.42 8.15 -5.11
N LYS A 8 -17.08 8.39 -3.97
CA LYS A 8 -16.56 8.02 -2.66
C LYS A 8 -16.45 6.50 -2.50
N GLU A 9 -17.50 5.76 -2.87
CA GLU A 9 -17.50 4.29 -2.81
C GLU A 9 -16.44 3.67 -3.71
N GLU A 10 -16.29 4.18 -4.94
CA GLU A 10 -15.28 3.72 -5.88
C GLU A 10 -13.87 3.95 -5.34
N ARG A 11 -13.60 5.16 -4.83
CA ARG A 11 -12.34 5.49 -4.17
C ARG A 11 -12.05 4.56 -3.00
N ASP A 12 -13.03 4.29 -2.14
CA ASP A 12 -12.85 3.43 -0.98
C ASP A 12 -12.51 1.98 -1.38
N LYS A 13 -13.11 1.47 -2.48
CA LYS A 13 -12.77 0.16 -3.06
C LYS A 13 -11.33 0.14 -3.59
N ILE A 14 -10.92 1.18 -4.31
CA ILE A 14 -9.55 1.31 -4.83
C ILE A 14 -8.54 1.31 -3.69
N VAL A 15 -8.76 2.14 -2.66
CA VAL A 15 -7.89 2.22 -1.49
C VAL A 15 -7.78 0.87 -0.81
N LYS A 16 -8.91 0.17 -0.58
CA LYS A 16 -8.90 -1.17 0.02
C LYS A 16 -8.11 -2.18 -0.81
N GLY A 17 -8.23 -2.13 -2.14
CA GLY A 17 -7.46 -2.98 -3.05
C GLY A 17 -5.95 -2.73 -2.96
N LEU A 18 -5.54 -1.47 -2.84
CA LEU A 18 -4.13 -1.08 -2.69
C LEU A 18 -3.56 -1.53 -1.33
N GLU A 19 -4.32 -1.36 -0.24
CA GLU A 19 -3.93 -1.83 1.10
C GLU A 19 -3.71 -3.35 1.12
N GLU A 20 -4.61 -4.11 0.51
CA GLU A 20 -4.52 -5.56 0.45
C GLU A 20 -3.37 -6.04 -0.45
N THR A 21 -3.14 -5.36 -1.58
CA THR A 21 -2.01 -5.64 -2.47
C THR A 21 -0.68 -5.44 -1.75
N TYR A 22 -0.54 -4.33 -1.04
CA TYR A 22 0.65 -4.04 -0.25
C TYR A 22 0.88 -5.11 0.82
N ARG A 23 -0.17 -5.50 1.55
CA ARG A 23 -0.09 -6.56 2.58
C ARG A 23 0.43 -7.87 2.00
N LYS A 24 -0.14 -8.31 0.87
CA LYS A 24 0.29 -9.55 0.18
C LYS A 24 1.73 -9.47 -0.30
N LEU A 25 2.16 -8.33 -0.83
CA LEU A 25 3.53 -8.10 -1.27
C LEU A 25 4.53 -8.23 -0.12
N VAL A 26 4.26 -7.59 1.03
CA VAL A 26 5.14 -7.66 2.20
C VAL A 26 5.25 -9.10 2.72
N LEU A 27 4.12 -9.81 2.83
CA LEU A 27 4.12 -11.21 3.24
C LEU A 27 4.93 -12.10 2.28
N PHE A 28 4.75 -11.92 0.98
CA PHE A 28 5.52 -12.64 -0.04
C PHE A 28 7.03 -12.36 0.08
N LYS A 29 7.41 -11.10 0.27
CA LYS A 29 8.83 -10.71 0.44
C LYS A 29 9.45 -11.31 1.69
N LYS A 30 8.71 -11.36 2.81
CA LYS A 30 9.11 -12.04 4.06
C LYS A 30 9.28 -13.55 3.85
N GLU A 31 8.31 -14.20 3.21
CA GLU A 31 8.37 -15.64 2.92
C GLU A 31 9.59 -15.98 2.05
N LYS A 32 9.89 -15.16 1.04
CA LYS A 32 11.05 -15.34 0.16
C LYS A 32 12.36 -14.81 0.73
N ASN A 33 12.33 -14.23 1.94
CA ASN A 33 13.48 -13.58 2.56
C ASN A 33 14.25 -12.65 1.59
N SER A 34 13.49 -11.85 0.83
CA SER A 34 14.05 -11.01 -0.24
C SER A 34 13.78 -9.52 0.03
N PRO A 35 14.73 -8.62 -0.28
CA PRO A 35 14.58 -7.20 0.00
C PRO A 35 13.45 -6.57 -0.83
N MET A 36 12.87 -5.51 -0.26
CA MET A 36 12.01 -4.59 -0.99
C MET A 36 12.86 -3.42 -1.48
N ILE A 37 12.79 -3.16 -2.79
CA ILE A 37 13.50 -2.03 -3.40
C ILE A 37 12.56 -0.84 -3.43
N VAL A 38 12.98 0.29 -2.85
CA VAL A 38 12.19 1.52 -2.79
C VAL A 38 13.00 2.71 -3.27
N LEU A 39 12.32 3.69 -3.86
CA LEU A 39 12.90 4.99 -4.16
C LEU A 39 12.58 5.94 -3.00
N ARG A 40 13.59 6.36 -2.24
CA ARG A 40 13.48 7.35 -1.17
C ARG A 40 14.40 8.51 -1.47
N GLU A 41 13.85 9.73 -1.50
CA GLU A 41 14.64 10.95 -1.70
C GLU A 41 15.50 10.91 -2.97
N GLY A 42 14.97 10.31 -4.05
CA GLY A 42 15.68 10.15 -5.33
C GLY A 42 16.77 9.06 -5.33
N LYS A 43 16.93 8.30 -4.25
CA LYS A 43 17.89 7.19 -4.13
C LYS A 43 17.17 5.85 -4.06
N ILE A 44 17.74 4.86 -4.74
CA ILE A 44 17.29 3.47 -4.65
C ILE A 44 17.85 2.90 -3.34
N THR A 45 16.99 2.30 -2.53
CA THR A 45 17.36 1.71 -1.25
C THR A 45 16.71 0.34 -1.10
N GLU A 46 17.48 -0.60 -0.58
CA GLU A 46 16.99 -1.92 -0.19
C GLU A 46 16.50 -1.87 1.26
N VAL A 47 15.32 -2.41 1.51
CA VAL A 47 14.73 -2.50 2.84
C VAL A 47 14.52 -3.98 3.15
N ASP A 48 15.00 -4.40 4.32
CA ASP A 48 14.77 -5.76 4.82
C ASP A 48 13.26 -5.99 4.94
N PRO A 49 12.72 -7.11 4.44
CA PRO A 49 11.28 -7.35 4.50
C PRO A 49 10.73 -7.36 5.93
N ASN A 50 11.54 -7.67 6.95
CA ASN A 50 11.14 -7.70 8.36
C ASN A 50 11.00 -6.30 8.99
N ASP A 51 11.74 -5.32 8.48
CA ASP A 51 11.66 -3.92 8.90
C ASP A 51 10.43 -3.19 8.34
N ILE A 52 9.68 -3.86 7.46
CA ILE A 52 8.49 -3.33 6.81
C ILE A 52 7.24 -3.77 7.57
N LEU A 53 6.42 -2.78 7.94
CA LEU A 53 5.10 -3.02 8.49
C LEU A 53 4.23 -3.75 7.45
N PRO A 54 3.51 -4.82 7.85
CA PRO A 54 2.70 -5.62 6.95
C PRO A 54 1.46 -4.88 6.44
N THR A 55 1.12 -3.74 7.04
CA THR A 55 -0.05 -2.94 6.68
C THR A 55 0.35 -1.47 6.55
N THR A 56 -0.34 -0.79 5.64
CA THR A 56 -0.30 0.67 5.51
C THR A 56 -1.74 1.15 5.42
N LEU A 57 -2.05 2.28 6.06
CA LEU A 57 -3.36 2.91 5.99
C LEU A 57 -3.23 4.16 5.12
N TYR A 58 -3.92 4.17 3.98
CA TYR A 58 -3.94 5.36 3.14
C TYR A 58 -4.89 6.40 3.74
N LYS A 59 -4.52 7.68 3.63
CA LYS A 59 -5.39 8.78 4.06
C LYS A 59 -6.67 8.78 3.21
N ARG A 60 -7.80 8.43 3.82
CA ARG A 60 -9.15 8.49 3.20
C ARG A 60 -9.74 9.90 3.20
N ASN A 61 -9.03 10.86 3.79
CA ASN A 61 -9.45 12.25 3.96
C ASN A 61 -8.51 13.17 3.18
N ALA A 62 -8.64 13.19 1.85
CA ALA A 62 -8.39 14.41 1.10
C ALA A 62 -9.78 14.99 0.84
N GLY A 63 -10.12 16.03 1.62
CA GLY A 63 -11.32 16.83 1.41
C GLY A 63 -11.17 17.73 0.20
#